data_AF-A0AAF0MIR8-F1
#
_entry.id   AF-A0AAF0MIR8-F1
#
_cell.length_a   1.000
_cell.length_b   1.000
_cell.length_c   1.000
_cell.angle_alpha   90.00
_cell.angle_beta   90.00
_cell.angle_gamma   90.00
#
_symmetry.space_group_name_H-M   'P 1'
#
loop_
_entity.id
_entity.type
_entity.pdbx_description
1 polymer ?
#
loop_
_entity_poly.entity_id
_entity_poly.type
_entity_poly.pdbx_seq_one_letter_code
_entity_poly.pdbx_strand_id
1 'polypeptide(L)'
;MKLTAAQDRAIRLIVADMRASGRPPATYSIAPRKLAELLWPDSPAWGTRTRFRATSNQGALGGTMPMNAAKLLWRLNEHRLVYLDDYVWRLHPAAERYVDGAPK
;
A
#
# COMPACT_ATOMS: atom_id res chain seq x y z
N MET A 1 5.53 18.65 -4.85
CA MET A 1 4.86 17.38 -5.18
C MET A 1 3.47 17.45 -4.58
N LYS A 2 2.41 17.29 -5.36
CA LYS A 2 1.03 17.39 -4.87
C LYS A 2 0.42 16.00 -4.87
N LEU A 3 0.39 15.35 -3.70
CA LEU A 3 -0.32 14.09 -3.53
C LEU A 3 -1.82 14.35 -3.37
N THR A 4 -2.64 13.40 -3.81
CA THR A 4 -4.05 13.37 -3.42
C THR A 4 -4.19 12.94 -1.96
N ALA A 5 -5.33 13.23 -1.33
CA ALA A 5 -5.60 12.80 0.05
C ALA A 5 -5.48 11.27 0.23
N ALA A 6 -5.87 10.49 -0.80
CA ALA A 6 -5.73 9.04 -0.77
C ALA A 6 -4.26 8.58 -0.83
N GLN A 7 -3.44 9.25 -1.64
CA GLN A 7 -2.00 8.96 -1.74
C GLN A 7 -1.26 9.35 -0.46
N ASP A 8 -1.55 10.54 0.11
CA ASP A 8 -0.98 10.98 1.38
C ASP A 8 -1.35 10.02 2.53
N ARG A 9 -2.62 9.63 2.63
CA ARG A 9 -3.05 8.62 3.60
C ARG A 9 -2.34 7.28 3.41
N ALA A 10 -2.20 6.82 2.16
CA ALA A 10 -1.54 5.56 1.87
C ALA A 10 -0.06 5.58 2.30
N ILE A 11 0.71 6.61 1.93
CA ILE A 11 2.14 6.65 2.30
C ILE A 11 2.36 6.76 3.81
N ARG A 12 1.51 7.51 4.52
CA ARG A 12 1.54 7.56 5.99
C ARG A 12 1.30 6.20 6.63
N LEU A 13 0.34 5.44 6.12
CA LEU A 13 0.05 4.09 6.62
C LEU A 13 1.20 3.11 6.32
N ILE A 14 1.82 3.19 5.15
CA ILE A 14 2.98 2.35 4.78
C ILE A 14 4.14 2.62 5.73
N VAL A 15 4.46 3.90 5.99
CA VAL A 15 5.53 4.29 6.92
C VAL A 15 5.21 3.89 8.36
N ALA A 16 3.95 4.02 8.80
CA ALA A 16 3.53 3.59 10.12
C ALA A 16 3.65 2.06 10.30
N ASP A 17 3.23 1.27 9.31
CA ASP A 17 3.36 -0.19 9.33
C ASP A 17 4.84 -0.63 9.30
N MET A 18 5.68 0.06 8.51
CA MET A 18 7.13 -0.12 8.55
C MET A 18 7.68 0.10 9.96
N ARG A 19 7.36 1.24 10.59
CA ARG A 19 7.83 1.58 11.94
C ARG A 19 7.35 0.55 12.97
N ALA A 20 6.10 0.11 12.87
CA ALA A 20 5.55 -0.93 13.74
C ALA A 20 6.22 -2.30 13.55
N SER A 21 6.70 -2.61 12.34
CA SER A 21 7.41 -3.86 12.05
C SER A 21 8.84 -3.90 12.61
N GLY A 22 9.41 -2.75 13.00
CA GLY A 22 10.80 -2.62 13.44
C GLY A 22 11.84 -2.88 12.35
N ARG A 23 11.42 -3.08 11.09
CA ARG A 23 12.31 -3.36 9.97
C ARG A 23 12.89 -2.06 9.40
N PRO A 24 14.18 -2.05 9.02
CA PRO A 24 14.73 -0.89 8.34
C PRO A 24 14.10 -0.72 6.95
N PRO A 25 14.02 0.51 6.43
CA PRO A 25 13.33 0.84 5.16
C PRO A 25 13.83 0.02 3.97
N ALA A 26 15.14 -0.27 3.93
CA ALA A 26 15.76 -1.07 2.88
C ALA A 26 15.22 -2.50 2.78
N THR A 27 14.68 -3.05 3.87
CA THR A 27 14.19 -4.44 3.95
C THR A 27 12.68 -4.54 4.12
N TYR A 28 12.02 -3.40 4.38
CA TYR A 28 10.58 -3.37 4.53
C TYR A 28 9.93 -3.45 3.16
N SER A 29 8.90 -4.30 3.07
CA SER A 29 8.07 -4.42 1.90
C SER A 29 6.60 -4.53 2.29
N ILE A 30 5.73 -3.98 1.44
CA ILE A 30 4.30 -4.02 1.66
C ILE A 30 3.59 -4.72 0.49
N ALA A 31 2.80 -5.74 0.81
CA ALA A 31 1.94 -6.37 -0.18
C ALA A 31 0.73 -5.46 -0.47
N PRO A 32 0.23 -5.37 -1.73
CA PRO A 32 -0.98 -4.60 -2.04
C PRO A 32 -2.20 -5.02 -1.19
N ARG A 33 -2.30 -6.31 -0.86
CA ARG A 33 -3.34 -6.81 0.06
C ARG A 33 -3.21 -6.20 1.46
N LYS A 34 -2.00 -6.20 2.02
CA LYS A 34 -1.73 -5.61 3.34
C LYS A 34 -2.06 -4.13 3.36
N LEU A 35 -1.67 -3.39 2.31
CA LEU A 35 -2.03 -1.97 2.18
C LEU A 35 -3.55 -1.76 2.11
N ALA A 36 -4.26 -2.60 1.36
CA ALA A 36 -5.73 -2.53 1.30
C ALA A 36 -6.38 -2.76 2.66
N GLU A 37 -5.88 -3.71 3.46
CA GLU A 37 -6.35 -3.99 4.83
C GLU A 37 -6.13 -2.77 5.74
N LEU A 38 -5.01 -2.06 5.60
CA LEU A 38 -4.74 -0.82 6.36
C LEU A 38 -5.62 0.35 5.92
N LEU A 39 -5.94 0.47 4.63
CA LEU A 39 -6.75 1.57 4.09
C LEU A 39 -8.24 1.39 4.41
N TRP A 40 -8.72 0.16 4.39
CA TRP A 40 -10.13 -0.18 4.53
C TRP A 40 -10.35 -1.35 5.49
N PRO A 41 -9.95 -1.24 6.77
CA PRO A 41 -10.01 -2.35 7.73
C PRO A 41 -11.45 -2.86 7.93
N ASP A 42 -12.40 -1.95 8.03
CA ASP A 42 -13.81 -2.26 8.33
C ASP A 42 -14.64 -2.60 7.09
N SER A 43 -13.99 -2.81 5.94
CA SER A 43 -14.75 -3.00 4.71
C SER A 43 -15.44 -4.36 4.69
N PRO A 44 -16.76 -4.43 4.44
CA PRO A 44 -17.50 -5.70 4.41
C PRO A 44 -16.99 -6.65 3.32
N ALA A 45 -16.28 -6.13 2.31
CA ALA A 45 -15.75 -6.97 1.24
C ALA A 45 -14.74 -8.02 1.75
N TRP A 46 -14.05 -7.80 2.87
CA TRP A 46 -13.14 -8.81 3.44
C TRP A 46 -13.86 -10.12 3.77
N GLY A 47 -15.11 -10.03 4.24
CA GLY A 47 -15.97 -11.19 4.50
C GLY A 47 -16.67 -11.73 3.26
N THR A 48 -16.72 -10.97 2.16
CA THR A 48 -17.42 -11.35 0.93
C THR A 48 -16.54 -12.24 0.05
N ARG A 49 -16.88 -13.53 -0.04
CA ARG A 49 -16.35 -14.43 -1.07
C ARG A 49 -16.96 -14.09 -2.43
N THR A 50 -16.19 -13.43 -3.29
CA THR A 50 -16.52 -13.32 -4.71
C THR A 50 -16.27 -14.63 -5.41
N ARG A 51 -17.34 -15.31 -5.81
CA ARG A 51 -17.29 -16.34 -6.83
C ARG A 51 -17.28 -15.65 -8.19
N PHE A 52 -16.13 -15.55 -8.83
CA PHE A 52 -16.06 -15.30 -10.27
C PHE A 52 -15.33 -16.48 -10.92
N ARG A 53 -15.90 -16.99 -12.02
CA ARG A 53 -15.42 -18.18 -12.74
C ARG A 53 -13.88 -18.18 -12.85
N ALA A 54 -13.29 -19.29 -12.40
CA ALA A 54 -11.93 -19.78 -12.63
C ALA A 54 -10.77 -19.47 -11.64
N THR A 55 -10.91 -18.62 -10.62
CA THR A 55 -9.87 -18.57 -9.56
C THR A 55 -10.44 -18.30 -8.17
N SER A 56 -10.20 -19.24 -7.25
CA SER A 56 -10.67 -19.29 -5.87
C SER A 56 -9.90 -18.36 -4.92
N ASN A 57 -9.62 -17.12 -5.33
CA ASN A 57 -8.93 -16.18 -4.45
C ASN A 57 -9.93 -15.58 -3.45
N GLN A 58 -9.84 -16.05 -2.19
CA GLN A 58 -10.64 -15.54 -1.08
C GLN A 58 -10.23 -14.10 -0.71
N GLY A 59 -11.23 -13.21 -0.61
CA GLY A 59 -11.14 -11.90 0.02
C GLY A 59 -11.39 -10.73 -0.93
N ALA A 60 -12.36 -9.89 -0.56
CA ALA A 60 -12.61 -8.55 -1.08
C ALA A 60 -12.90 -8.47 -2.57
N LEU A 61 -14.18 -8.61 -2.95
CA LEU A 61 -14.71 -8.21 -4.25
C LEU A 61 -13.76 -8.57 -5.41
N GLY A 62 -13.37 -9.83 -5.53
CA GLY A 62 -12.67 -10.39 -6.69
C GLY A 62 -11.42 -9.60 -7.05
N GLY A 63 -10.51 -9.40 -6.10
CA GLY A 63 -9.26 -8.69 -6.36
C GLY A 63 -9.38 -7.17 -6.50
N THR A 64 -10.57 -6.57 -6.33
CA THR A 64 -10.76 -5.13 -6.53
C THR A 64 -10.01 -4.29 -5.49
N MET A 65 -10.02 -4.67 -4.20
CA MET A 65 -9.32 -3.89 -3.16
C MET A 65 -7.80 -4.01 -3.24
N PRO A 66 -7.19 -5.22 -3.30
CA PRO A 66 -5.77 -5.34 -3.55
C PRO A 66 -5.33 -4.66 -4.86
N MET A 67 -6.16 -4.71 -5.91
CA MET A 67 -5.88 -4.00 -7.17
C MET A 67 -5.90 -2.48 -6.99
N ASN A 68 -6.87 -1.92 -6.24
CA ASN A 68 -6.91 -0.49 -5.96
C ASN A 68 -5.71 -0.03 -5.12
N ALA A 69 -5.30 -0.82 -4.13
CA ALA A 69 -4.06 -0.57 -3.39
C ALA A 69 -2.82 -0.68 -4.29
N ALA A 70 -2.76 -1.64 -5.21
CA ALA A 70 -1.68 -1.73 -6.20
C ALA A 70 -1.63 -0.51 -7.11
N LYS A 71 -2.78 0.00 -7.58
CA LYS A 71 -2.86 1.25 -8.35
C LYS A 71 -2.34 2.44 -7.54
N LEU A 72 -2.68 2.54 -6.25
CA LEU A 72 -2.14 3.57 -5.36
C LEU A 72 -0.62 3.46 -5.22
N LEU A 73 -0.07 2.25 -5.05
CA LEU A 73 1.37 2.01 -5.00
C LEU A 73 2.06 2.42 -6.30
N TRP A 74 1.48 2.10 -7.46
CA TRP A 74 1.98 2.59 -8.75
C TRP A 74 2.02 4.12 -8.82
N ARG A 75 0.99 4.82 -8.34
CA ARG A 75 1.00 6.28 -8.28
C ARG A 75 2.03 6.84 -7.30
N LEU A 76 2.25 6.18 -6.16
CA LEU A 76 3.31 6.57 -5.22
C LEU A 76 4.72 6.32 -5.80
N ASN A 77 4.85 5.32 -6.68
CA ASN A 77 6.09 5.06 -7.42
C ASN A 77 6.40 6.14 -8.47
N GLU A 78 5.38 6.66 -9.17
CA GLU A 78 5.53 7.84 -10.03
C GLU A 78 6.11 9.05 -9.25
N HIS A 79 5.86 9.10 -7.94
CA HIS A 79 6.35 10.13 -7.02
C HIS A 79 7.67 9.80 -6.32
N ARG A 80 8.31 8.65 -6.62
CA ARG A 80 9.54 8.16 -5.98
C ARG A 80 9.43 8.02 -4.46
N LEU A 81 8.26 7.63 -3.97
CA LEU A 81 8.03 7.34 -2.54
C LEU A 81 8.09 5.84 -2.24
N VAL A 82 7.66 5.03 -3.19
CA VAL A 82 7.82 3.57 -3.15
C VAL A 82 8.41 3.11 -4.47
N TYR A 83 8.93 1.89 -4.53
CA TYR A 83 9.38 1.26 -5.76
C TYR A 83 9.04 -0.22 -5.77
N LEU A 84 8.93 -0.79 -6.97
CA LEU A 84 8.70 -2.22 -7.17
C LEU A 84 10.05 -2.91 -7.37
N ASP A 85 10.33 -3.89 -6.52
CA ASP A 85 11.56 -4.70 -6.52
C ASP A 85 11.16 -6.18 -6.45
N ASP A 86 11.45 -6.95 -7.49
CA ASP A 86 11.09 -8.37 -7.60
C ASP A 86 9.65 -8.70 -7.12
N TYR A 87 8.68 -7.96 -7.66
CA TYR A 87 7.24 -8.07 -7.33
C TYR A 87 6.83 -7.65 -5.91
N VAL A 88 7.75 -7.07 -5.13
CA VAL A 88 7.48 -6.54 -3.78
C VAL A 88 7.62 -5.02 -3.76
N TRP A 89 6.71 -4.33 -3.08
CA TRP A 89 6.75 -2.87 -2.96
C TRP A 89 7.59 -2.45 -1.78
N ARG A 90 8.63 -1.66 -2.01
CA ARG A 90 9.54 -1.14 -0.98
C ARG A 90 9.45 0.37 -0.86
N LEU A 91 9.91 0.91 0.27
CA LEU A 91 9.95 2.34 0.53
C LEU A 91 11.23 2.98 0.01
N HIS A 92 11.11 4.15 -0.62
CA HIS A 92 12.26 5.03 -0.80
C HIS A 92 12.59 5.77 0.49
N PRO A 93 13.86 6.08 0.78
CA PRO A 93 14.23 6.93 1.92
C PRO A 93 13.57 8.32 1.92
N ALA A 94 13.17 8.81 0.73
CA ALA A 94 12.44 10.06 0.59
C ALA A 94 11.02 10.02 1.15
N ALA A 95 10.41 8.83 1.28
CA ALA A 95 9.07 8.68 1.82
C ALA A 95 8.99 8.98 3.31
N GLU A 96 9.99 8.56 4.09
CA GLU A 96 10.05 8.92 5.51
C GLU A 96 10.21 10.43 5.70
N ARG A 97 11.13 11.05 4.94
CA ARG A 97 11.30 12.51 4.95
C ARG A 97 10.01 13.25 4.61
N TYR A 98 9.26 12.74 3.63
CA TYR A 98 7.95 13.28 3.27
C TYR A 98 6.95 13.19 4.43
N VAL A 99 6.86 12.03 5.11
CA VAL A 99 5.93 11.82 6.22
C VAL A 99 6.32 12.63 7.46
N ASP A 100 7.62 12.79 7.72
CA ASP A 100 8.15 13.55 8.84
C ASP A 100 8.07 15.08 8.64
N GLY A 101 7.59 15.53 7.47
CA GLY A 101 7.48 16.95 7.16
C GLY A 101 8.84 17.63 6.99
N ALA A 102 9.91 16.86 6.76
CA ALA A 102 11.23 17.42 6.56
C ALA A 102 11.23 18.24 5.25
N PRO A 103 11.58 19.53 5.28
CA PRO A 103 11.69 20.33 4.07
C PRO A 103 12.75 19.70 3.14
N LYS A 104 12.46 19.76 1.84
CA LYS A 104 13.39 19.36 0.78
C LYS A 104 14.74 20.05 0.89
#